data_AF-A0A7X5V484-F1
#
_entry.id   AF-A0A7X5V484-F1
#
_cell.length_a   1.000
_cell.length_b   1.000
_cell.length_c   1.000
_cell.angle_alpha   90.00
_cell.angle_beta   90.00
_cell.angle_gamma   90.00
#
_symmetry.space_group_name_H-M   'P 1'
#
loop_
_entity.id
_entity.type
_entity.pdbx_description
1 polymer ?
#
loop_
_entity_poly.entity_id
_entity_poly.type
_entity_poly.pdbx_seq_one_letter_code
_entity_poly.pdbx_strand_id
1 'polypeptide(L)'
;MATETALKVLLRQRHLQEHRAFCREYDKVARSVDRELVGAHPSKATFYRWLSGSLSGLPHPGHCRILENMFPGWTAEVLFRPWSDDGHPAVEQRSASEPTGLGPLAGVTAVYPSRTEFAHEMPPAKLFDNAVELSAVGLSLNLLCQSYADVKLRELVRRAHLRLLFLDPDGESVKRRNREEGHEDGHLSAWSRGNLNLMCRIRDELADEAGNLELRMYDETLRFNLMFIDGRMCVMQTYLPALRGLDSPTFVMQPAAGGASDLYSVYWRIFSSFWERGTAL
;
A
#
# COMPACT_ATOMS: atom_id res chain seq x y z
N MET A 1 -21.83 -6.87 23.62
CA MET A 1 -23.26 -6.86 23.24
C MET A 1 -23.33 -6.95 21.72
N ALA A 2 -24.20 -7.79 21.15
CA ALA A 2 -24.24 -8.01 19.70
C ALA A 2 -24.76 -6.74 19.00
N THR A 3 -23.88 -6.06 18.27
CA THR A 3 -24.18 -4.80 17.60
C THR A 3 -25.10 -5.04 16.41
N GLU A 4 -26.40 -4.75 16.55
CA GLU A 4 -27.40 -4.86 15.47
C GLU A 4 -27.08 -3.87 14.34
N THR A 5 -27.29 -4.22 13.07
CA THR A 5 -27.10 -3.27 11.96
C THR A 5 -28.27 -2.30 11.82
N ALA A 6 -28.04 -1.11 11.27
CA ALA A 6 -29.11 -0.14 10.98
C ALA A 6 -30.20 -0.74 10.07
N LEU A 7 -29.81 -1.57 9.11
CA LEU A 7 -30.73 -2.34 8.26
C LEU A 7 -31.66 -3.22 9.11
N LYS A 8 -31.13 -3.92 10.12
CA LYS A 8 -31.95 -4.75 11.02
C LYS A 8 -32.98 -3.93 11.78
N VAL A 9 -32.59 -2.74 12.25
CA VAL A 9 -33.49 -1.83 12.97
C VAL A 9 -34.58 -1.26 12.05
N LEU A 10 -34.22 -0.83 10.84
CA LEU A 10 -35.17 -0.26 9.87
C LEU A 10 -36.14 -1.30 9.32
N LEU A 11 -35.67 -2.53 9.07
CA LEU A 11 -36.55 -3.65 8.73
C LEU A 11 -37.51 -3.95 9.88
N ARG A 12 -37.08 -3.77 11.13
CA ARG A 12 -37.97 -3.91 12.29
C ARG A 12 -39.06 -2.85 12.34
N GLN A 13 -38.71 -1.59 12.06
CA GLN A 13 -39.67 -0.48 12.00
C GLN A 13 -40.68 -0.60 10.85
N ARG A 14 -40.29 -1.23 9.73
CA ARG A 14 -41.17 -1.45 8.57
C ARG A 14 -41.84 -2.82 8.55
N HIS A 15 -41.68 -3.63 9.59
CA HIS A 15 -42.23 -5.00 9.68
C HIS A 15 -41.77 -5.94 8.54
N LEU A 16 -40.52 -5.81 8.10
CA LEU A 16 -39.89 -6.58 7.02
C LEU A 16 -38.78 -7.51 7.52
N GLN A 17 -38.84 -7.96 8.78
CA GLN A 17 -37.79 -8.81 9.38
C GLN A 17 -37.81 -10.24 8.83
N GLU A 18 -38.95 -10.69 8.31
CA GLU A 18 -39.06 -12.01 7.68
C GLU A 18 -38.50 -11.99 6.26
N HIS A 19 -37.64 -12.95 5.94
CA HIS A 19 -37.00 -13.06 4.61
C HIS A 19 -38.03 -13.01 3.46
N ARG A 20 -39.17 -13.69 3.60
CA ARG A 20 -40.23 -13.70 2.58
C ARG A 20 -40.90 -12.33 2.42
N ALA A 21 -41.07 -11.58 3.50
CA ALA A 21 -41.63 -10.22 3.45
C ALA A 21 -40.63 -9.26 2.80
N PHE A 22 -39.36 -9.37 3.16
CA PHE A 22 -38.27 -8.62 2.54
C PHE A 22 -38.18 -8.85 1.03
N CYS A 23 -38.19 -10.11 0.57
CA CYS A 23 -38.14 -10.46 -0.85
C CYS A 23 -39.27 -9.81 -1.67
N ARG A 24 -40.49 -9.77 -1.12
CA ARG A 24 -41.64 -9.14 -1.81
C ARG A 24 -41.44 -7.64 -1.98
N GLU A 25 -40.96 -6.94 -0.95
CA GLU A 25 -40.72 -5.51 -1.04
C GLU A 25 -39.49 -5.21 -1.92
N TYR A 26 -38.47 -6.05 -1.87
CA TYR A 26 -37.31 -5.99 -2.78
C TYR A 26 -37.75 -6.04 -4.24
N ASP A 27 -38.54 -7.05 -4.63
CA ASP A 27 -39.00 -7.21 -6.02
C ASP A 27 -39.92 -6.08 -6.46
N LYS A 28 -40.73 -5.54 -5.55
CA LYS A 28 -41.58 -4.37 -5.81
C LYS A 28 -40.74 -3.14 -6.16
N VAL A 29 -39.66 -2.88 -5.42
CA VAL A 29 -38.72 -1.79 -5.72
C VAL A 29 -37.91 -2.08 -6.99
N ALA A 30 -37.49 -3.34 -7.20
CA ALA A 30 -36.77 -3.74 -8.40
C ALA A 30 -37.57 -3.44 -9.68
N ARG A 31 -38.88 -3.69 -9.69
CA ARG A 31 -39.73 -3.34 -10.86
C ARG A 31 -39.67 -1.88 -11.28
N SER A 32 -39.43 -0.96 -10.34
CA SER A 32 -39.32 0.48 -10.60
C SER A 32 -37.89 0.95 -10.90
N VAL A 33 -36.87 0.24 -10.41
CA VAL A 33 -35.47 0.66 -10.51
C VAL A 33 -34.75 -0.05 -11.66
N ASP A 34 -34.90 -1.37 -11.74
CA ASP A 34 -34.30 -2.22 -12.76
C ASP A 34 -35.04 -3.56 -12.82
N ARG A 35 -35.72 -3.81 -13.94
CA ARG A 35 -36.54 -5.01 -14.11
C ARG A 35 -35.72 -6.30 -14.14
N GLU A 36 -34.43 -6.24 -14.48
CA GLU A 36 -33.54 -7.41 -14.47
C GLU A 36 -33.21 -7.88 -13.05
N LEU A 37 -33.39 -7.01 -12.04
CA LEU A 37 -33.16 -7.35 -10.64
C LEU A 37 -34.39 -7.99 -9.95
N VAL A 38 -35.51 -8.14 -10.65
CA VAL A 38 -36.71 -8.79 -10.10
C VAL A 38 -36.45 -10.30 -9.93
N GLY A 39 -36.66 -10.82 -8.72
CA GLY A 39 -36.32 -12.20 -8.36
C GLY A 39 -34.84 -12.41 -8.00
N ALA A 40 -34.00 -11.37 -8.17
CA ALA A 40 -32.59 -11.39 -7.78
C ALA A 40 -32.38 -10.96 -6.31
N HIS A 41 -33.35 -11.20 -5.43
CA HIS A 41 -33.25 -10.90 -4.00
C HIS A 41 -32.21 -11.82 -3.32
N PRO A 42 -31.56 -11.40 -2.21
CA PRO A 42 -30.58 -12.23 -1.51
C PRO A 42 -31.17 -13.57 -1.03
N SER A 43 -30.35 -14.61 -1.01
CA SER A 43 -30.71 -15.89 -0.38
C SER A 43 -31.00 -15.72 1.11
N LYS A 44 -31.76 -16.63 1.71
CA LYS A 44 -32.10 -16.57 3.15
C LYS A 44 -30.87 -16.47 4.04
N ALA A 45 -29.82 -17.23 3.73
CA ALA A 45 -28.53 -17.16 4.44
C ALA A 45 -27.84 -15.80 4.30
N THR A 46 -27.85 -15.23 3.08
CA THR A 46 -27.27 -13.90 2.81
C THR A 46 -28.04 -12.80 3.54
N PHE A 47 -29.37 -12.89 3.55
CA PHE A 47 -30.24 -11.97 4.27
C PHE A 47 -29.95 -11.97 5.78
N TYR A 48 -29.88 -13.12 6.45
CA TYR A 48 -29.55 -13.12 7.88
C TYR A 48 -28.11 -12.68 8.17
N ARG A 49 -27.16 -12.93 7.26
CA ARG A 49 -25.79 -12.42 7.35
C ARG A 49 -25.72 -10.89 7.27
N TRP A 50 -26.61 -10.27 6.49
CA TRP A 50 -26.75 -8.81 6.42
C TRP A 50 -27.23 -8.20 7.74
N LEU A 51 -28.09 -8.92 8.46
CA LEU A 51 -28.63 -8.47 9.74
C LEU A 51 -27.67 -8.70 10.91
N SER A 52 -26.76 -9.68 10.80
CA SER A 52 -25.79 -10.01 11.85
C SER A 52 -24.52 -9.15 11.81
N GLY A 53 -24.37 -8.26 10.83
CA GLY A 53 -23.20 -7.39 10.69
C GLY A 53 -21.92 -8.13 10.26
N SER A 54 -22.04 -9.37 9.78
CA SER A 54 -20.88 -10.22 9.43
C SER A 54 -20.46 -10.08 7.96
N LEU A 55 -20.64 -8.90 7.35
CA LEU A 55 -20.14 -8.62 6.00
C LEU A 55 -18.77 -7.97 6.07
N SER A 56 -17.82 -8.47 5.28
CA SER A 56 -16.49 -7.88 5.11
C SER A 56 -16.46 -6.67 4.15
N GLY A 57 -17.60 -6.24 3.64
CA GLY A 57 -17.75 -5.15 2.65
C GLY A 57 -19.22 -4.89 2.32
N LEU A 58 -19.49 -4.18 1.21
CA LEU A 58 -20.86 -3.98 0.72
C LEU A 58 -21.34 -5.17 -0.14
N PRO A 59 -22.66 -5.44 -0.20
CA PRO A 59 -23.22 -6.38 -1.16
C PRO A 59 -22.98 -5.95 -2.62
N HIS A 60 -23.28 -6.85 -3.56
CA HIS A 60 -23.23 -6.56 -4.99
C HIS A 60 -23.97 -5.23 -5.32
N PRO A 61 -23.47 -4.38 -6.24
CA PRO A 61 -24.04 -3.05 -6.53
C PRO A 61 -25.55 -3.04 -6.81
N GLY A 62 -26.06 -4.09 -7.47
CA GLY A 62 -27.50 -4.26 -7.69
C GLY A 62 -28.31 -4.30 -6.38
N HIS A 63 -27.83 -4.99 -5.35
CA HIS A 63 -28.49 -5.02 -4.04
C HIS A 63 -28.39 -3.67 -3.33
N CYS A 64 -27.25 -2.99 -3.42
CA CYS A 64 -27.08 -1.66 -2.84
C CYS A 64 -28.11 -0.69 -3.40
N ARG A 65 -28.26 -0.67 -4.73
CA ARG A 65 -29.23 0.19 -5.43
C ARG A 65 -30.67 -0.06 -4.99
N ILE A 66 -31.07 -1.33 -4.85
CA ILE A 66 -32.41 -1.67 -4.38
C ILE A 66 -32.62 -1.25 -2.92
N LEU A 67 -31.64 -1.51 -2.04
CA LEU A 67 -31.73 -1.16 -0.62
C LEU A 67 -31.87 0.36 -0.40
N GLU A 68 -31.11 1.18 -1.13
CA GLU A 68 -31.19 2.64 -1.05
C GLU A 68 -32.55 3.18 -1.51
N ASN A 69 -33.19 2.51 -2.48
CA ASN A 69 -34.54 2.84 -2.91
C ASN A 69 -35.62 2.28 -1.95
N MET A 70 -35.37 1.14 -1.29
CA MET A 70 -36.24 0.63 -0.24
C MET A 70 -36.25 1.56 0.99
N PHE A 71 -35.12 2.23 1.28
CA PHE A 71 -34.97 3.13 2.42
C PHE A 71 -34.50 4.53 1.96
N PRO A 72 -35.38 5.37 1.40
CA PRO A 72 -35.02 6.71 0.97
C PRO A 72 -34.36 7.52 2.09
N GLY A 73 -33.23 8.17 1.79
CA GLY A 73 -32.42 8.90 2.77
C GLY A 73 -31.37 8.05 3.48
N TRP A 74 -31.28 6.74 3.19
CA TRP A 74 -30.28 5.83 3.74
C TRP A 74 -29.43 5.24 2.61
N THR A 75 -28.11 5.41 2.70
CA THR A 75 -27.17 4.75 1.78
C THR A 75 -26.94 3.30 2.20
N ALA A 76 -26.57 2.43 1.26
CA ALA A 76 -26.23 1.05 1.57
C ALA A 76 -25.12 0.98 2.63
N GLU A 77 -24.13 1.88 2.56
CA GLU A 77 -23.06 2.00 3.55
C GLU A 77 -23.59 2.25 4.97
N VAL A 78 -24.56 3.15 5.14
CA VAL A 78 -25.15 3.43 6.46
C VAL A 78 -26.02 2.26 6.94
N LEU A 79 -26.75 1.60 6.02
CA LEU A 79 -27.61 0.46 6.34
C LEU A 79 -26.82 -0.71 6.95
N PHE A 80 -25.57 -0.94 6.53
CA PHE A 80 -24.75 -2.04 7.05
C PHE A 80 -23.90 -1.68 8.27
N ARG A 81 -23.94 -0.44 8.76
CA ARG A 81 -23.23 -0.05 9.98
C ARG A 81 -23.93 -0.53 11.26
N PRO A 82 -23.17 -0.73 12.35
CA PRO A 82 -23.75 -0.96 13.68
C PRO A 82 -24.65 0.21 14.12
N TRP A 83 -25.79 -0.12 14.71
CA TRP A 83 -26.73 0.83 15.28
C TRP A 83 -26.26 1.29 16.67
N SER A 84 -26.29 2.60 16.92
CA SER A 84 -26.00 3.21 18.24
C SER A 84 -27.29 3.48 19.02
N ASP A 85 -27.19 3.49 20.36
CA ASP A 85 -28.34 3.65 21.27
C ASP A 85 -29.05 5.01 21.19
N ASP A 86 -28.44 6.01 20.52
CA ASP A 86 -28.97 7.38 20.39
C ASP A 86 -30.10 7.53 19.33
N GLY A 87 -30.70 6.43 18.86
CA GLY A 87 -31.87 6.46 17.96
C GLY A 87 -31.57 6.90 16.51
N HIS A 88 -30.30 7.12 16.19
CA HIS A 88 -29.79 7.44 14.86
C HIS A 88 -28.61 6.51 14.53
N PRO A 89 -28.35 6.20 13.25
CA PRO A 89 -27.09 5.56 12.88
C PRO A 89 -25.98 6.51 13.33
N ALA A 90 -24.93 6.00 13.98
CA ALA A 90 -23.87 6.83 14.55
C ALA A 90 -23.41 7.89 13.55
N VAL A 91 -23.87 9.14 13.75
CA VAL A 91 -23.49 10.28 12.94
C VAL A 91 -22.22 10.81 13.57
N GLU A 92 -21.06 10.41 13.04
CA GLU A 92 -19.86 11.20 13.26
C GLU A 92 -20.10 12.58 12.64
N GLN A 93 -20.44 13.55 13.49
CA GLN A 93 -20.40 14.96 13.15
C GLN A 93 -18.97 15.29 12.73
N ARG A 94 -18.73 15.30 11.41
CA ARG A 94 -17.51 15.86 10.83
C ARG A 94 -17.53 17.37 11.02
N SER A 95 -17.03 17.83 12.17
CA SER A 95 -16.41 19.13 12.26
C SER A 95 -15.30 19.20 11.21
N ALA A 96 -15.28 20.27 10.44
CA ALA A 96 -14.25 20.57 9.45
C ALA A 96 -12.88 20.79 10.15
N SER A 97 -12.26 19.70 10.55
CA SER A 97 -10.82 19.54 10.65
C SER A 97 -10.40 18.78 9.39
N GLU A 98 -9.34 19.23 8.74
CA GLU A 98 -8.57 18.47 7.74
C GLU A 98 -8.48 16.98 8.13
N PRO A 99 -8.48 16.04 7.16
CA PRO A 99 -8.62 14.60 7.42
C PRO A 99 -7.49 14.12 8.33
N THR A 100 -7.75 14.15 9.64
CA THR A 100 -6.82 13.71 10.66
C THR A 100 -7.40 12.42 11.20
N GLY A 101 -6.76 11.31 10.85
CA GLY A 101 -6.97 10.02 11.48
C GLY A 101 -7.71 9.01 10.62
N LEU A 102 -7.09 8.58 9.52
CA LEU A 102 -7.05 7.14 9.29
C LEU A 102 -6.61 6.51 10.63
N GLY A 103 -7.35 5.53 11.16
CA GLY A 103 -6.89 4.78 12.34
C GLY A 103 -5.42 4.36 12.15
N PRO A 104 -4.65 4.07 13.22
CA PRO A 104 -3.20 3.95 13.14
C PRO A 104 -2.81 3.06 11.95
N LEU A 105 -2.27 3.67 10.89
CA LEU A 105 -1.97 3.01 9.61
C LEU A 105 -0.73 2.13 9.71
N ALA A 106 -0.49 1.57 10.89
CA ALA A 106 0.71 0.83 11.24
C ALA A 106 2.00 1.58 10.80
N GLY A 107 2.04 2.89 11.02
CA GLY A 107 3.19 3.74 10.67
C GLY A 107 3.24 4.25 9.22
N VAL A 108 2.31 3.87 8.33
CA VAL A 108 2.20 4.52 7.01
C VAL A 108 1.75 5.97 7.19
N THR A 109 2.49 6.90 6.61
CA THR A 109 2.26 8.35 6.73
C THR A 109 1.85 9.00 5.41
N ALA A 110 2.24 8.39 4.28
CA ALA A 110 1.79 8.81 2.95
C ALA A 110 1.76 7.63 1.97
N VAL A 111 0.90 7.72 0.97
CA VAL A 111 0.85 6.81 -0.17
C VAL A 111 0.73 7.64 -1.44
N TYR A 112 1.57 7.33 -2.42
CA TYR A 112 1.57 7.95 -3.73
C TYR A 112 1.20 6.88 -4.77
N PRO A 113 0.29 7.16 -5.72
CA PRO A 113 -0.17 6.18 -6.69
C PRO A 113 0.91 5.81 -7.72
N SER A 114 1.95 6.63 -7.88
CA SER A 114 3.09 6.36 -8.78
C SER A 114 4.42 6.82 -8.18
N ARG A 115 5.53 6.30 -8.71
CA ARG A 115 6.88 6.80 -8.33
C ARG A 115 7.13 8.21 -8.83
N THR A 116 6.50 8.61 -9.93
CA THR A 116 6.58 9.96 -10.48
C THR A 116 5.99 10.98 -9.52
N GLU A 117 4.80 10.72 -8.99
CA GLU A 117 4.15 11.61 -8.02
C GLU A 117 4.92 11.65 -6.70
N PHE A 118 5.40 10.50 -6.23
CA PHE A 118 6.30 10.46 -5.07
C PHE A 118 7.56 11.32 -5.29
N ALA A 119 8.23 11.21 -6.43
CA ALA A 119 9.46 11.96 -6.71
C ALA A 119 9.23 13.47 -6.83
N HIS A 120 8.02 13.90 -7.21
CA HIS A 120 7.61 15.30 -7.19
C HIS A 120 7.48 15.83 -5.75
N GLU A 121 6.80 15.09 -4.87
CA GLU A 121 6.51 15.51 -3.49
C GLU A 121 7.69 15.29 -2.52
N MET A 122 8.52 14.29 -2.81
CA MET A 122 9.71 13.91 -2.06
C MET A 122 10.91 13.74 -3.01
N PRO A 123 11.44 14.85 -3.55
CA PRO A 123 12.60 14.80 -4.43
C PRO A 123 13.83 14.27 -3.69
N PRO A 124 14.82 13.66 -4.39
CA PRO A 124 16.01 13.07 -3.78
C PRO A 124 16.75 14.00 -2.81
N ALA A 125 16.83 15.31 -3.11
CA ALA A 125 17.44 16.28 -2.21
C ALA A 125 16.77 16.32 -0.83
N LYS A 126 15.43 16.25 -0.76
CA LYS A 126 14.67 16.22 0.50
C LYS A 126 14.91 14.93 1.29
N LEU A 127 15.17 13.83 0.60
CA LEU A 127 15.44 12.52 1.21
C LEU A 127 16.89 12.39 1.70
N PHE A 128 17.85 12.92 0.95
CA PHE A 128 19.25 12.54 1.10
C PHE A 128 20.16 13.67 1.56
N ASP A 129 19.85 14.96 1.33
CA ASP A 129 20.79 16.07 1.62
C ASP A 129 21.26 16.08 3.09
N ASN A 130 20.41 15.66 4.02
CA ASN A 130 20.71 15.62 5.47
C ASN A 130 20.77 14.21 6.05
N ALA A 131 20.69 13.17 5.22
CA ALA A 131 20.75 11.79 5.69
C ALA A 131 22.14 11.49 6.28
N VAL A 132 22.14 10.72 7.38
CA VAL A 132 23.33 10.22 8.09
C VAL A 132 23.39 8.68 8.07
N GLU A 133 22.26 8.01 7.84
CA GLU A 133 22.21 6.57 7.58
C GLU A 133 21.24 6.28 6.43
N LEU A 134 21.66 5.45 5.48
CA LEU A 134 20.82 4.97 4.39
C LEU A 134 21.01 3.48 4.19
N SER A 135 19.93 2.72 4.31
CA SER A 135 19.91 1.29 4.02
C SER A 135 18.90 1.03 2.91
N ALA A 136 19.33 0.48 1.77
CA ALA A 136 18.48 0.34 0.60
C ALA A 136 18.63 -1.03 -0.07
N VAL A 137 17.51 -1.59 -0.53
CA VAL A 137 17.46 -2.82 -1.35
C VAL A 137 16.52 -2.63 -2.53
N GLY A 138 16.94 -3.10 -3.70
CA GLY A 138 16.08 -3.12 -4.87
C GLY A 138 16.82 -3.53 -6.13
N LEU A 139 16.13 -3.45 -7.28
CA LEU A 139 16.66 -3.86 -8.57
C LEU A 139 17.95 -3.10 -8.93
N SER A 140 17.90 -1.77 -8.93
CA SER A 140 19.03 -0.92 -9.38
C SER A 140 19.16 0.39 -8.60
N LEU A 141 18.36 0.58 -7.55
CA LEU A 141 18.38 1.77 -6.68
C LEU A 141 18.35 3.11 -7.45
N ASN A 142 17.60 3.17 -8.57
CA ASN A 142 17.59 4.28 -9.52
C ASN A 142 17.40 5.67 -8.89
N LEU A 143 16.56 5.79 -7.84
CA LEU A 143 16.32 7.07 -7.17
C LEU A 143 17.61 7.67 -6.60
N LEU A 144 18.50 6.83 -6.05
CA LEU A 144 19.79 7.23 -5.54
C LEU A 144 20.82 7.41 -6.67
N CYS A 145 20.90 6.46 -7.59
CA CYS A 145 21.99 6.42 -8.59
C CYS A 145 21.77 7.34 -9.80
N GLN A 146 20.53 7.71 -10.11
CA GLN A 146 20.19 8.43 -11.35
C GLN A 146 19.51 9.76 -11.10
N SER A 147 18.73 9.87 -10.02
CA SER A 147 17.98 11.08 -9.71
C SER A 147 18.67 11.98 -8.69
N TYR A 148 19.77 11.52 -8.09
CA TYR A 148 20.59 12.31 -7.17
C TYR A 148 21.93 12.64 -7.85
N ALA A 149 22.35 13.90 -7.78
CA ALA A 149 23.53 14.38 -8.50
C ALA A 149 24.81 13.71 -7.99
N ASP A 150 25.73 13.34 -8.89
CA ASP A 150 26.99 12.63 -8.56
C ASP A 150 27.80 13.35 -7.47
N VAL A 151 27.94 14.68 -7.56
CA VAL A 151 28.62 15.51 -6.56
C VAL A 151 27.98 15.33 -5.17
N LYS A 152 26.64 15.39 -5.11
CA LYS A 152 25.89 15.22 -3.87
C LYS A 152 25.91 13.78 -3.34
N LEU A 153 25.97 12.79 -4.24
CA LEU A 153 26.09 11.37 -3.89
C LEU A 153 27.44 11.09 -3.22
N ARG A 154 28.53 11.67 -3.75
CA ARG A 154 29.86 11.60 -3.12
C ARG A 154 29.88 12.28 -1.75
N GLU A 155 29.27 13.46 -1.62
CA GLU A 155 29.11 14.12 -0.32
C GLU A 155 28.28 13.29 0.66
N LEU A 156 27.26 12.57 0.18
CA LEU A 156 26.47 11.66 1.00
C LEU A 156 27.32 10.51 1.54
N VAL A 157 28.10 9.84 0.67
CA VAL A 157 29.02 8.76 1.08
C VAL A 157 30.04 9.22 2.12
N ARG A 158 30.52 10.46 2.02
CA ARG A 158 31.47 10.99 3.02
C ARG A 158 30.86 11.24 4.39
N ARG A 159 29.57 11.59 4.47
CA ARG A 159 28.91 11.98 5.73
C ARG A 159 28.08 10.88 6.38
N ALA A 160 27.60 9.91 5.61
CA ALA A 160 26.57 8.97 6.02
C ALA A 160 27.03 7.53 5.86
N HIS A 161 26.46 6.64 6.68
CA HIS A 161 26.68 5.21 6.55
C HIS A 161 25.65 4.59 5.60
N LEU A 162 26.11 4.01 4.49
CA LEU A 162 25.31 3.48 3.40
C LEU A 162 25.45 1.96 3.33
N ARG A 163 24.31 1.27 3.34
CA ARG A 163 24.18 -0.16 3.08
C ARG A 163 23.30 -0.39 1.86
N LEU A 164 23.92 -0.67 0.72
CA LEU A 164 23.19 -0.77 -0.55
C LEU A 164 23.23 -2.20 -1.08
N LEU A 165 22.03 -2.77 -1.25
CA LEU A 165 21.83 -4.14 -1.71
C LEU A 165 21.19 -4.12 -3.11
N PHE A 166 21.98 -4.45 -4.12
CA PHE A 166 21.55 -4.47 -5.52
C PHE A 166 21.09 -5.87 -5.93
N LEU A 167 20.07 -5.97 -6.79
CA LEU A 167 19.78 -7.25 -7.39
C LEU A 167 20.93 -7.65 -8.32
N ASP A 168 21.35 -8.92 -8.23
CA ASP A 168 22.41 -9.47 -9.09
C ASP A 168 22.03 -9.29 -10.58
N PRO A 169 22.80 -8.49 -11.35
CA PRO A 169 22.54 -8.28 -12.78
C PRO A 169 22.64 -9.55 -13.62
N ASP A 170 23.31 -10.59 -13.13
CA ASP A 170 23.50 -11.89 -13.79
C ASP A 170 22.55 -12.98 -13.26
N GLY A 171 21.81 -12.67 -12.19
CA GLY A 171 20.88 -13.57 -11.49
C GLY A 171 19.64 -13.96 -12.29
N GLU A 172 18.88 -14.93 -11.77
CA GLU A 172 17.63 -15.36 -12.44
C GLU A 172 16.49 -14.39 -12.18
N SER A 173 16.47 -13.69 -11.04
CA SER A 173 15.38 -12.79 -10.68
C SER A 173 15.32 -11.57 -11.59
N VAL A 174 16.47 -11.03 -12.02
CA VAL A 174 16.51 -9.90 -12.98
C VAL A 174 16.04 -10.34 -14.37
N LYS A 175 16.45 -11.54 -14.82
CA LYS A 175 16.01 -12.12 -16.10
C LYS A 175 14.50 -12.35 -16.10
N ARG A 176 13.96 -12.88 -15.01
CA ARG A 176 12.52 -13.03 -14.82
C ARG A 176 11.81 -11.69 -14.89
N ARG A 177 12.30 -10.66 -14.18
CA ARG A 177 11.69 -9.33 -14.21
C ARG A 177 11.74 -8.69 -15.60
N ASN A 178 12.84 -8.89 -16.33
CA ASN A 178 13.01 -8.41 -17.70
C ASN A 178 11.92 -8.97 -18.63
N ARG A 179 11.64 -10.27 -18.51
CA ARG A 179 10.54 -10.94 -19.23
C ARG A 179 9.17 -10.45 -18.80
N GLU A 180 8.94 -10.24 -17.50
CA GLU A 180 7.66 -9.74 -16.96
C GLU A 180 7.31 -8.33 -17.44
N GLU A 181 8.30 -7.46 -17.63
CA GLU A 181 8.11 -6.09 -18.14
C GLU A 181 8.11 -6.02 -19.69
N GLY A 182 8.37 -7.13 -20.37
CA GLY A 182 8.39 -7.20 -21.85
C GLY A 182 9.58 -6.49 -22.49
N HIS A 183 10.71 -6.38 -21.77
CA HIS A 183 11.93 -5.78 -22.30
C HIS A 183 12.75 -6.77 -23.15
N GLU A 184 13.59 -6.23 -24.04
CA GLU A 184 14.60 -7.03 -24.76
C GLU A 184 15.55 -7.73 -23.79
N ASP A 185 16.04 -8.91 -24.18
CA ASP A 185 16.90 -9.72 -23.32
C ASP A 185 18.13 -8.95 -22.83
N GLY A 186 18.34 -8.97 -21.51
CA GLY A 186 19.47 -8.31 -20.87
C GLY A 186 19.32 -6.81 -20.66
N HIS A 187 18.21 -6.18 -21.08
CA HIS A 187 18.00 -4.74 -20.89
C HIS A 187 18.11 -4.30 -19.42
N LEU A 188 17.34 -4.92 -18.53
CA LEU A 188 17.39 -4.60 -17.09
C LEU A 188 18.73 -4.99 -16.45
N SER A 189 19.39 -6.05 -16.94
CA SER A 189 20.72 -6.45 -16.46
C SER A 189 21.78 -5.40 -16.80
N ALA A 190 21.83 -4.93 -18.04
CA ALA A 190 22.76 -3.89 -18.48
C ALA A 190 22.54 -2.59 -17.70
N TRP A 191 21.26 -2.21 -17.51
CA TRP A 191 20.88 -1.06 -16.72
C TRP A 191 21.35 -1.16 -15.26
N SER A 192 21.09 -2.31 -14.64
CA SER A 192 21.47 -2.58 -13.24
C SER A 192 22.97 -2.52 -13.03
N ARG A 193 23.73 -3.09 -13.97
CA ARG A 193 25.19 -3.08 -13.95
C ARG A 193 25.76 -1.66 -14.03
N GLY A 194 25.13 -0.76 -14.78
CA GLY A 194 25.54 0.65 -14.85
C GLY A 194 25.53 1.34 -13.49
N ASN A 195 24.42 1.23 -12.75
CA ASN A 195 24.29 1.84 -11.42
C ASN A 195 25.20 1.16 -10.39
N LEU A 196 25.35 -0.17 -10.46
CA LEU A 196 26.27 -0.89 -9.57
C LEU A 196 27.73 -0.46 -9.79
N ASN A 197 28.16 -0.37 -11.05
CA ASN A 197 29.51 0.09 -11.41
C ASN A 197 29.77 1.54 -10.97
N LEU A 198 28.75 2.41 -11.02
CA LEU A 198 28.86 3.76 -10.47
C LEU A 198 29.17 3.73 -8.97
N MET A 199 28.42 2.95 -8.20
CA MET A 199 28.64 2.86 -6.74
C MET A 199 29.97 2.22 -6.38
N CYS A 200 30.38 1.16 -7.09
CA CYS A 200 31.72 0.56 -6.90
C CYS A 200 32.81 1.58 -7.17
N ARG A 201 32.70 2.37 -8.25
CA ARG A 201 33.68 3.42 -8.56
C ARG A 201 33.74 4.48 -7.46
N ILE A 202 32.60 4.96 -6.95
CA ILE A 202 32.56 5.94 -5.86
C ILE A 202 33.21 5.36 -4.59
N ARG A 203 32.93 4.09 -4.26
CA ARG A 203 33.57 3.40 -3.13
C ARG A 203 35.08 3.36 -3.28
N ASP A 204 35.57 2.96 -4.46
CA ASP A 204 37.01 2.78 -4.71
C ASP A 204 37.75 4.13 -4.76
N GLU A 205 37.10 5.19 -5.25
CA GLU A 205 37.64 6.55 -5.26
C GLU A 205 37.63 7.23 -3.87
N LEU A 206 36.78 6.77 -2.96
CA LEU A 206 36.65 7.24 -1.58
C LEU A 206 37.13 6.17 -0.59
N ALA A 207 38.23 5.50 -0.92
CA ALA A 207 38.72 4.35 -0.16
C ALA A 207 39.03 4.68 1.32
N ASP A 208 39.48 5.91 1.60
CA ASP A 208 39.72 6.36 2.98
C ASP A 208 38.43 6.47 3.79
N GLU A 209 37.29 6.67 3.12
CA GLU A 209 35.94 6.66 3.68
C GLU A 209 35.18 5.35 3.39
N ALA A 210 35.85 4.28 2.93
CA ALA A 210 35.19 3.04 2.49
C ALA A 210 34.31 2.38 3.56
N GLY A 211 34.59 2.62 4.84
CA GLY A 211 33.76 2.15 5.95
C GLY A 211 32.33 2.72 5.96
N ASN A 212 32.08 3.78 5.18
CA ASN A 212 30.78 4.43 5.06
C ASN A 212 29.93 3.88 3.90
N LEU A 213 30.47 3.03 3.01
CA LEU A 213 29.73 2.50 1.87
C LEU A 213 29.92 0.99 1.73
N GLU A 214 28.93 0.24 2.21
CA GLU A 214 28.84 -1.19 2.02
C GLU A 214 27.95 -1.52 0.81
N LEU A 215 28.48 -2.34 -0.10
CA LEU A 215 27.79 -2.82 -1.29
C LEU A 215 27.64 -4.34 -1.23
N ARG A 216 26.42 -4.81 -1.50
CA ARG A 216 26.12 -6.24 -1.59
C ARG A 216 25.19 -6.52 -2.77
N MET A 217 25.14 -7.77 -3.20
CA MET A 217 24.19 -8.29 -4.18
C MET A 217 23.27 -9.34 -3.57
N TYR A 218 22.07 -9.48 -4.11
CA TYR A 218 21.12 -10.56 -3.80
C TYR A 218 20.43 -11.05 -5.07
N ASP A 219 19.95 -12.29 -5.07
CA ASP A 219 19.14 -12.85 -6.17
C ASP A 219 17.87 -13.49 -5.61
N GLU A 220 16.88 -12.65 -5.32
CA GLU A 220 15.56 -13.07 -4.82
C GLU A 220 14.46 -12.43 -5.67
N THR A 221 13.28 -13.06 -5.67
CA THR A 221 12.12 -12.52 -6.38
C THR A 221 11.82 -11.09 -5.92
N LEU A 222 11.91 -10.15 -6.86
CA LEU A 222 11.65 -8.73 -6.65
C LEU A 222 10.19 -8.49 -6.27
N ARG A 223 9.98 -7.91 -5.08
CA ARG A 223 8.65 -7.52 -4.60
C ARG A 223 8.58 -6.03 -4.30
N PHE A 224 9.66 -5.51 -3.73
CA PHE A 224 9.76 -4.13 -3.27
C PHE A 224 11.16 -3.57 -3.52
N ASN A 225 11.22 -2.27 -3.75
CA ASN A 225 12.38 -1.44 -3.52
C ASN A 225 12.18 -0.75 -2.16
N LEU A 226 13.09 -0.94 -1.22
CA LEU A 226 13.01 -0.38 0.13
C LEU A 226 14.18 0.56 0.34
N MET A 227 13.93 1.73 0.94
CA MET A 227 14.95 2.66 1.39
C MET A 227 14.62 3.13 2.81
N PHE A 228 15.50 2.84 3.75
CA PHE A 228 15.41 3.26 5.15
C PHE A 228 16.40 4.40 5.38
N ILE A 229 15.88 5.52 5.88
CA ILE A 229 16.65 6.77 6.06
C ILE A 229 16.60 7.14 7.55
N ASP A 230 17.78 7.26 8.16
CA ASP A 230 18.04 7.73 9.52
C ASP A 230 17.26 7.02 10.64
N GLY A 231 16.84 5.77 10.41
CA GLY A 231 16.01 5.04 11.37
C GLY A 231 14.60 5.61 11.57
N ARG A 232 14.17 6.55 10.71
CA ARG A 232 12.97 7.38 10.91
C ARG A 232 11.98 7.29 9.75
N MET A 233 12.45 6.97 8.55
CA MET A 233 11.61 6.90 7.36
C MET A 233 11.94 5.65 6.55
N CYS A 234 10.91 4.98 6.06
CA CYS A 234 11.01 3.96 5.04
C CYS A 234 10.21 4.37 3.80
N VAL A 235 10.86 4.38 2.65
CA VAL A 235 10.23 4.49 1.34
C VAL A 235 10.15 3.10 0.74
N MET A 236 8.94 2.58 0.58
CA MET A 236 8.67 1.29 -0.06
C MET A 236 7.98 1.50 -1.39
N GLN A 237 8.62 1.07 -2.49
CA GLN A 237 8.03 1.08 -3.82
C GLN A 237 7.80 -0.35 -4.28
N THR A 238 6.61 -0.66 -4.74
CA THR A 238 6.30 -2.03 -5.18
C THR A 238 6.88 -2.32 -6.56
N TYR A 239 7.11 -3.59 -6.85
CA TYR A 239 7.26 -4.11 -8.21
C TYR A 239 6.00 -4.89 -8.58
N LEU A 240 5.03 -4.21 -9.19
CA LEU A 240 3.77 -4.85 -9.59
C LEU A 240 3.98 -5.71 -10.85
N PRO A 241 3.24 -6.83 -11.01
CA PRO A 241 3.29 -7.63 -12.24
C PRO A 241 2.82 -6.82 -13.44
N ALA A 242 3.47 -6.99 -14.59
CA ALA A 242 3.12 -6.37 -15.88
C ALA A 242 3.05 -4.82 -15.90
N LEU A 243 3.42 -4.14 -14.80
CA LEU A 243 3.59 -2.70 -14.73
C LEU A 243 5.06 -2.36 -14.59
N ARG A 244 5.48 -1.29 -15.28
CA ARG A 244 6.82 -0.73 -15.09
C ARG A 244 6.96 -0.20 -13.67
N GLY A 245 8.19 -0.19 -13.17
CA GLY A 245 8.48 0.33 -11.83
C GLY A 245 7.96 1.76 -11.62
N LEU A 246 8.09 2.65 -12.62
CA LEU A 246 7.66 4.06 -12.52
C LEU A 246 6.16 4.23 -12.21
N ASP A 247 5.34 3.34 -12.76
CA ASP A 247 3.89 3.36 -12.66
C ASP A 247 3.39 2.68 -11.36
N SER A 248 4.31 2.14 -10.55
CA SER A 248 3.98 1.45 -9.29
C SER A 248 3.83 2.42 -8.11
N PRO A 249 2.93 2.11 -7.15
CA PRO A 249 2.72 2.94 -5.97
C PRO A 249 3.94 2.98 -5.04
N THR A 250 4.02 4.06 -4.27
CA THR A 250 5.04 4.28 -3.24
C THR A 250 4.37 4.54 -1.89
N PHE A 251 4.85 3.86 -0.85
CA PHE A 251 4.40 4.00 0.52
C PHE A 251 5.53 4.64 1.33
N VAL A 252 5.20 5.64 2.13
CA VAL A 252 6.11 6.26 3.09
C VAL A 252 5.68 5.87 4.49
N MET A 253 6.60 5.31 5.25
CA MET A 253 6.37 4.77 6.59
C MET A 253 7.33 5.38 7.59
N GLN A 254 6.90 5.49 8.84
CA GLN A 254 7.71 5.88 9.99
C GLN A 254 7.56 4.81 11.08
N PRO A 255 8.58 4.61 11.93
CA PRO A 255 8.46 3.74 13.09
C PRO A 255 7.40 4.29 14.05
N ALA A 256 6.60 3.42 14.63
CA ALA A 256 5.61 3.82 15.62
C ALA A 256 6.30 4.19 16.94
N ALA A 257 5.74 5.20 17.61
CA ALA A 257 6.17 5.54 18.96
C ALA A 257 5.76 4.44 19.95
N GLY A 258 6.60 4.20 20.97
CA GLY A 258 6.23 3.39 22.14
C GLY A 258 6.16 1.87 21.91
N GLY A 259 6.82 1.33 20.87
CA GLY A 259 6.92 -0.12 20.66
C GLY A 259 5.67 -0.80 20.10
N ALA A 260 4.72 -0.01 19.56
CA ALA A 260 3.59 -0.55 18.82
C ALA A 260 4.04 -1.24 17.52
N SER A 261 3.30 -2.25 17.08
CA SER A 261 3.57 -2.94 15.82
C SER A 261 3.38 -1.99 14.63
N ASP A 262 4.42 -1.83 13.80
CA ASP A 262 4.39 -0.98 12.61
C ASP A 262 5.00 -1.69 11.39
N LEU A 263 4.65 -1.20 10.20
CA LEU A 263 5.13 -1.75 8.93
C LEU A 263 6.59 -1.41 8.68
N TYR A 264 7.09 -0.28 9.21
CA TYR A 264 8.51 0.08 9.13
C TYR A 264 9.38 -1.08 9.67
N SER A 265 9.08 -1.57 10.86
CA SER A 265 9.77 -2.63 11.59
C SER A 265 9.62 -3.97 10.90
N VAL A 266 8.47 -4.24 10.30
CA VAL A 266 8.24 -5.45 9.49
C VAL A 266 9.16 -5.45 8.27
N TYR A 267 9.19 -4.38 7.49
CA TYR A 267 10.04 -4.29 6.30
C TYR A 267 11.51 -4.15 6.66
N TRP A 268 11.85 -3.56 7.81
CA TRP A 268 13.22 -3.54 8.31
C TRP A 268 13.77 -4.95 8.51
N ARG A 269 12.98 -5.84 9.13
CA ARG A 269 13.36 -7.26 9.29
C ARG A 269 13.61 -7.94 7.95
N ILE A 270 12.81 -7.62 6.93
CA ILE A 270 13.02 -8.14 5.57
C ILE A 270 14.34 -7.63 5.00
N PHE A 271 14.62 -6.33 5.10
CA PHE A 271 15.91 -5.77 4.67
C PHE A 271 17.08 -6.44 5.40
N SER A 272 17.06 -6.52 6.73
CA SER A 272 18.13 -7.15 7.52
C SER A 272 18.35 -8.60 7.08
N SER A 273 17.27 -9.34 6.85
CA SER A 273 17.33 -10.72 6.38
C SER A 273 17.96 -10.86 4.98
N PHE A 274 17.66 -9.93 4.06
CA PHE A 274 18.33 -9.89 2.75
C PHE A 274 19.79 -9.45 2.86
N TRP A 275 20.09 -8.49 3.73
CA TRP A 275 21.45 -8.01 3.96
C TRP A 275 22.39 -9.12 4.45
N GLU A 276 21.95 -9.91 5.43
CA GLU A 276 22.69 -11.03 5.99
C GLU A 276 23.00 -12.12 4.95
N ARG A 277 22.06 -12.39 4.03
CA ARG A 277 22.23 -13.38 2.96
C ARG A 277 22.93 -12.83 1.72
N GLY A 278 23.01 -11.51 1.57
CA GLY A 278 23.61 -10.86 0.41
C GLY A 278 25.11 -11.11 0.30
N THR A 279 25.60 -11.21 -0.93
CA THR A 279 27.02 -11.38 -1.23
C THR A 279 27.71 -10.02 -1.30
N ALA A 280 28.77 -9.82 -0.52
CA ALA A 280 29.56 -8.59 -0.57
C ALA A 280 30.34 -8.43 -1.89
N LEU A 281 30.48 -7.17 -2.31
CA LEU A 281 31.22 -6.73 -3.51
C LEU A 281 32.58 -6.14 -3.16
#